data_AF-A0A7L7KTJ8-F1
#
_entry.id   AF-A0A7L7KTJ8-F1
#
_cell.length_a   1.000
_cell.length_b   1.000
_cell.length_c   1.000
_cell.angle_alpha   90.00
_cell.angle_beta   90.00
_cell.angle_gamma   90.00
#
_symmetry.space_group_name_H-M   'P 1'
#
loop_
_entity.id
_entity.type
_entity.pdbx_description
1 polymer ?
#
loop_
_entity_poly.entity_id
_entity_poly.type
_entity_poly.pdbx_seq_one_letter_code
_entity_poly.pdbx_strand_id
1 'polypeptide(L)'
;MTFKNQYRLEIEGIIETINEYAIEHFIRSYTKQLRQLQLPNDLEMIQVIIDRLVHWYQEHIDDIEQSRFIANKKEHHISYELLIEFQEKLKSYVG
;
A
#
# COMPACT_ATOMS: atom_id res chain seq x y z
N MET A 1 -4.71 -15.90 -11.36
CA MET A 1 -5.42 -14.61 -11.13
C MET A 1 -4.68 -13.53 -11.89
N THR A 2 -5.37 -12.58 -12.55
CA THR A 2 -4.68 -11.47 -13.24
C THR A 2 -4.19 -10.44 -12.22
N PHE A 3 -3.13 -9.68 -12.54
CA PHE A 3 -2.63 -8.62 -11.66
C PHE A 3 -3.71 -7.60 -11.29
N LYS A 4 -4.49 -7.13 -12.28
CA LYS A 4 -5.62 -6.22 -12.04
C LYS A 4 -6.63 -6.77 -11.02
N ASN A 5 -6.94 -8.06 -11.08
CA ASN A 5 -7.90 -8.67 -10.13
C ASN A 5 -7.30 -8.82 -8.74
N GLN A 6 -6.00 -9.13 -8.64
CA GLN A 6 -5.25 -9.16 -7.38
C GLN A 6 -5.19 -7.77 -6.74
N TYR A 7 -4.77 -6.76 -7.50
CA TYR A 7 -4.76 -5.38 -7.05
C TYR A 7 -6.14 -4.97 -6.50
N ARG A 8 -7.21 -5.19 -7.27
CA ARG A 8 -8.57 -4.83 -6.84
C ARG A 8 -9.03 -5.57 -5.58
N LEU A 9 -8.60 -6.82 -5.39
CA LEU A 9 -8.99 -7.61 -4.24
C LEU A 9 -8.31 -7.13 -2.96
N GLU A 10 -7.00 -6.89 -3.03
CA GLU A 10 -6.17 -6.68 -1.83
C GLU A 10 -6.08 -5.20 -1.41
N ILE A 11 -6.22 -4.26 -2.35
CA ILE A 11 -5.89 -2.85 -2.10
C ILE A 11 -6.72 -2.21 -0.99
N GLU A 12 -7.98 -2.62 -0.85
CA GLU A 12 -8.85 -2.07 0.21
C GLU A 12 -8.37 -2.49 1.60
N GLY A 13 -7.94 -3.74 1.77
CA GLY A 13 -7.38 -4.21 3.04
C GLY A 13 -6.09 -3.48 3.39
N ILE A 14 -5.20 -3.31 2.40
CA ILE A 14 -3.95 -2.54 2.57
C ILE A 14 -4.24 -1.11 3.03
N ILE A 15 -5.22 -0.44 2.41
CA ILE A 15 -5.61 0.93 2.74
C ILE A 15 -6.11 1.03 4.18
N GLU A 16 -6.98 0.12 4.61
CA GLU A 16 -7.53 0.13 5.97
C GLU A 16 -6.42 -0.10 7.01
N THR A 17 -5.57 -1.10 6.79
CA THR A 17 -4.43 -1.37 7.69
C THR A 17 -3.50 -0.16 7.81
N ILE A 18 -3.17 0.54 6.72
CA ILE A 18 -2.36 1.77 6.79
C ILE A 18 -3.08 2.85 7.60
N ASN A 19 -4.37 3.07 7.37
CA ASN A 19 -5.13 4.16 7.98
C ASN A 19 -5.32 4.00 9.50
N GLU A 20 -5.23 2.78 10.03
CA GLU A 20 -5.29 2.52 11.47
C GLU A 20 -4.08 3.07 12.22
N TYR A 21 -2.90 3.10 11.59
CA TYR A 21 -1.67 3.60 12.20
C TYR A 21 -1.28 5.00 11.71
N ALA A 22 -1.40 5.26 10.41
CA ALA A 22 -0.93 6.50 9.82
C ALA A 22 -1.68 7.70 10.40
N ILE A 23 -0.95 8.69 10.91
CA ILE A 23 -1.47 9.98 11.38
C ILE A 23 -1.14 11.11 10.42
N GLU A 24 -0.14 10.88 9.57
CA GLU A 24 0.41 11.82 8.62
C GLU A 24 -0.61 12.11 7.51
N HIS A 25 -0.90 13.40 7.31
CA HIS A 25 -1.91 13.84 6.35
C HIS A 25 -1.60 13.39 4.91
N PHE A 26 -0.32 13.31 4.54
CA PHE A 26 0.08 12.86 3.21
C PHE A 26 -0.24 11.39 2.98
N ILE A 27 0.08 10.51 3.94
CA ILE A 27 -0.19 9.07 3.83
C ILE A 27 -1.68 8.79 3.73
N ARG A 28 -2.48 9.44 4.58
CA ARG A 28 -3.95 9.36 4.49
C ARG A 28 -4.51 9.90 3.18
N SER A 29 -3.88 10.93 2.61
CA SER A 29 -4.28 11.47 1.31
C SER A 29 -3.94 10.50 0.17
N TYR A 30 -2.78 9.84 0.25
CA TYR A 30 -2.37 8.82 -0.71
C TYR A 30 -3.32 7.63 -0.70
N THR A 31 -3.63 7.06 0.46
CA THR A 31 -4.57 5.93 0.57
C THR A 31 -5.97 6.29 0.09
N LYS A 32 -6.45 7.51 0.40
CA LYS A 32 -7.73 8.03 -0.11
C LYS A 32 -7.76 8.14 -1.63
N GLN A 33 -6.69 8.63 -2.24
CA GLN A 33 -6.58 8.71 -3.70
C GLN A 33 -6.51 7.31 -4.31
N LEU A 34 -5.69 6.42 -3.76
CA LEU A 34 -5.49 5.05 -4.23
C LEU A 34 -6.79 4.26 -4.34
N ARG A 35 -7.71 4.46 -3.39
CA ARG A 35 -9.07 3.87 -3.40
C ARG A 35 -9.88 4.21 -4.66
N GLN A 36 -9.62 5.37 -5.27
CA GLN A 36 -10.39 5.88 -6.41
C GLN A 36 -9.78 5.50 -7.76
N LEU A 37 -8.51 5.08 -7.77
CA LEU A 37 -7.76 4.78 -9.00
C LEU A 37 -8.03 3.36 -9.48
N GLN A 38 -7.99 3.17 -10.80
CA GLN A 38 -8.25 1.88 -11.44
C GLN A 38 -7.23 1.54 -12.52
N LEU A 39 -6.75 0.31 -12.49
CA LEU A 39 -5.95 -0.23 -13.59
C LEU A 39 -6.81 -0.55 -14.83
N PRO A 40 -6.32 -0.28 -16.05
CA PRO A 40 -5.01 0.31 -16.37
C PRO A 40 -5.01 1.85 -16.46
N ASN A 41 -6.17 2.50 -16.35
CA ASN A 41 -6.33 3.92 -16.68
C ASN A 41 -5.44 4.85 -15.85
N ASP A 42 -5.20 4.48 -14.59
CA ASP A 42 -4.49 5.32 -13.63
C ASP A 42 -3.10 4.77 -13.27
N LEU A 43 -2.50 3.99 -14.16
CA LEU A 43 -1.27 3.21 -13.91
C LEU A 43 -0.13 4.05 -13.30
N GLU A 44 0.20 5.20 -13.91
CA GLU A 44 1.28 6.07 -13.44
C GLU A 44 1.02 6.60 -12.03
N MET A 45 -0.21 7.04 -11.75
CA MET A 45 -0.58 7.58 -10.44
C MET A 45 -0.57 6.47 -9.38
N ILE A 46 -1.07 5.28 -9.72
CA ILE A 46 -1.00 4.11 -8.86
C ILE A 46 0.46 3.79 -8.53
N GLN A 47 1.34 3.76 -9.52
CA GLN A 47 2.76 3.49 -9.32
C GLN A 47 3.40 4.50 -8.36
N VAL A 48 3.19 5.80 -8.57
CA VAL A 48 3.72 6.84 -7.69
C VAL A 48 3.22 6.67 -6.25
N ILE A 49 1.93 6.39 -6.05
CA ILE A 49 1.38 6.22 -4.71
C ILE A 49 1.92 4.95 -4.04
N ILE A 50 1.98 3.84 -4.76
CA ILE A 50 2.54 2.58 -4.24
C ILE A 50 3.99 2.78 -3.82
N ASP A 51 4.81 3.47 -4.62
CA ASP A 51 6.20 3.79 -4.27
C ASP A 51 6.30 4.59 -2.97
N ARG A 52 5.40 5.56 -2.76
CA ARG A 52 5.36 6.38 -1.53
C ARG A 52 4.93 5.55 -0.32
N LEU A 53 3.98 4.63 -0.47
CA LEU A 53 3.51 3.78 0.63
C LEU A 53 4.54 2.72 1.01
N VAL A 54 5.25 2.14 0.02
CA VAL A 54 6.39 1.25 0.27
C VAL A 54 7.47 1.99 1.06
N HIS A 55 7.84 3.19 0.63
CA HIS A 55 8.84 4.00 1.32
C HIS A 55 8.42 4.36 2.75
N TRP A 56 7.15 4.73 2.96
CA TRP A 56 6.65 5.00 4.30
C TRP A 56 6.75 3.76 5.20
N TYR A 57 6.38 2.57 4.72
CA TYR A 57 6.57 1.35 5.50
C TYR A 57 8.05 1.06 5.80
N GLN A 58 8.97 1.30 4.87
CA GLN A 58 10.42 1.15 5.13
C GLN A 58 10.90 1.98 6.33
N GLU A 59 10.31 3.14 6.54
CA GLU A 59 10.68 4.04 7.64
C GLU A 59 9.94 3.71 8.96
N HIS A 60 8.78 3.05 8.92
CA HIS A 60 7.90 2.90 10.08
C HIS A 60 7.65 1.45 10.52
N ILE A 61 8.05 0.45 9.73
CA ILE A 61 7.72 -0.95 10.02
C ILE A 61 8.33 -1.43 11.35
N ASP A 62 9.56 -0.99 11.67
CA ASP A 62 10.21 -1.32 12.94
C ASP A 62 9.44 -0.71 14.13
N ASP A 63 8.99 0.54 14.01
CA ASP A 63 8.19 1.20 15.04
C ASP A 63 6.84 0.52 15.23
N ILE A 64 6.22 0.08 14.13
CA ILE A 64 4.97 -0.69 14.15
C ILE A 64 5.19 -2.03 14.87
N GLU A 65 6.27 -2.74 14.55
CA GLU A 65 6.65 -4.01 15.17
C GLU A 65 6.90 -3.89 16.67
N GLN A 66 7.55 -2.81 17.11
CA GLN A 66 7.89 -2.62 18.52
C GLN A 66 6.76 -1.98 19.34
N SER A 67 5.77 -1.36 18.68
CA SER A 67 4.65 -0.72 19.36
C SER A 67 3.81 -1.70 20.17
N ARG A 68 3.59 -1.42 21.46
CA ARG A 68 2.67 -2.18 22.32
C ARG A 68 1.19 -1.86 22.08
N PHE A 69 0.90 -0.83 21.29
CA PHE A 69 -0.45 -0.31 21.07
C PHE A 69 -1.07 -0.78 19.75
N ILE A 70 -0.27 -1.36 18.87
CA ILE A 70 -0.72 -1.89 17.58
C ILE A 70 -0.95 -3.39 17.74
N ALA A 71 -2.20 -3.82 17.57
CA ALA A 71 -2.60 -5.21 17.74
C ALA A 71 -2.39 -6.03 16.46
N ASN A 72 -2.50 -5.42 15.28
CA ASN A 72 -2.52 -6.06 13.97
C ASN A 72 -1.19 -5.96 13.20
N LYS A 73 -0.05 -6.08 13.90
CA LYS A 73 1.30 -6.03 13.30
C LYS A 73 1.46 -6.96 12.10
N LYS A 74 0.88 -8.16 12.17
CA LYS A 74 0.89 -9.13 11.07
C LYS A 74 0.24 -8.59 9.79
N GLU A 75 -0.85 -7.83 9.92
CA GLU A 75 -1.54 -7.24 8.77
C GLU A 75 -0.71 -6.13 8.15
N HIS A 76 0.04 -5.35 8.95
CA HIS A 76 1.01 -4.38 8.44
C HIS A 76 2.12 -5.06 7.62
N HIS A 77 2.66 -6.19 8.08
CA HIS A 77 3.64 -6.96 7.30
C HIS A 77 3.06 -7.45 5.97
N ILE A 78 1.88 -8.07 6.01
CA ILE A 78 1.22 -8.56 4.79
C ILE A 78 0.96 -7.40 3.82
N SER A 79 0.48 -6.27 4.34
CA SER A 79 0.23 -5.06 3.54
C SER A 79 1.51 -4.54 2.90
N TYR A 80 2.60 -4.51 3.66
CA TYR A 80 3.90 -4.06 3.15
C TYR A 80 4.46 -4.99 2.07
N GLU A 81 4.40 -6.31 2.30
CA GLU A 81 4.82 -7.32 1.31
C GLU A 81 4.01 -7.21 0.01
N LEU A 82 2.69 -7.06 0.10
CA LEU A 82 1.82 -6.88 -1.06
C LEU A 82 2.13 -5.59 -1.82
N LEU A 83 2.45 -4.50 -1.12
CA LEU A 83 2.84 -3.25 -1.75
C LEU A 83 4.16 -3.39 -2.52
N ILE A 84 5.16 -4.10 -1.97
CA ILE A 84 6.41 -4.41 -2.68
C ILE A 84 6.13 -5.27 -3.92
N GLU A 85 5.28 -6.30 -3.78
CA GLU A 85 4.89 -7.15 -4.91
C GLU A 85 4.20 -6.33 -6.01
N PHE A 86 3.32 -5.40 -5.63
CA PHE A 86 2.64 -4.51 -6.57
C PHE A 86 3.60 -3.55 -7.24
N GLN A 87 4.55 -2.98 -6.49
CA GLN A 87 5.61 -2.13 -7.03
C GLN A 87 6.40 -2.85 -8.14
N GLU A 88 6.85 -4.09 -7.88
CA GLU A 88 7.60 -4.87 -8.87
C GLU A 88 6.75 -5.23 -10.10
N LYS A 89 5.49 -5.63 -9.88
CA LYS A 89 4.55 -5.93 -10.99
C LYS A 89 4.25 -4.70 -11.84
N LEU A 90 4.11 -3.52 -11.24
CA LEU A 90 3.86 -2.26 -11.96
C LEU A 90 5.04 -1.88 -12.86
N LYS A 91 6.29 -2.06 -12.39
CA LYS A 91 7.49 -1.86 -13.24
C LYS A 91 7.45 -2.75 -14.49
N SER A 92 6.99 -3.99 -14.36
CA SER A 92 6.84 -4.92 -15.50
C SER A 92 5.63 -4.63 -16.39
N TYR A 93 4.69 -3.80 -15.93
CA TYR A 93 3.45 -3.45 -16.64
C TYR A 93 3.63 -2.26 -17.59
N VAL A 94 4.66 -1.45 -17.37
CA VAL A 94 5.04 -0.27 -18.17
C VAL A 94 6.10 -0.62 -19.22
N GLY A 95 6.72 -1.81 -19.11
CA GLY A 95 7.76 -2.33 -20.02
C GLY A 95 7.23 -3.11 -21.21
#